data_AF-A0A6J7JKB0-F1
#
_entry.id   AF-A0A6J7JKB0-F1
#
_cell.length_a   1.000
_cell.length_b   1.000
_cell.length_c   1.000
_cell.angle_alpha   90.00
_cell.angle_beta   90.00
_cell.angle_gamma   90.00
#
_symmetry.space_group_name_H-M   'P 1'
#
loop_
_entity.id
_entity.type
_entity.pdbx_description
1 polymer ?
#
loop_
_entity_poly.entity_id
_entity_poly.type
_entity_poly.pdbx_seq_one_letter_code
_entity_poly.pdbx_strand_id
1 'polypeptide(L)'
;MAVEVITPEDFMGDVIGDINSRRGQIQAMDERSGARIVRALVPLSEMFGYVGDLRSRTQGRASYSMQFDSYAEVPANVAKDIIAKARGE
;
A
#
# COMPACT_ATOMS: atom_id res chain seq x y z
N MET A 1 8.01 -0.95 -1.90
CA MET A 1 7.99 -0.16 -0.65
C MET A 1 7.49 -1.06 0.45
N ALA A 2 8.20 -1.14 1.57
CA ALA A 2 7.67 -1.77 2.78
C ALA A 2 6.75 -0.76 3.47
N VAL A 3 5.47 -1.11 3.59
CA VAL A 3 4.41 -0.29 4.18
C VAL A 3 3.96 -0.98 5.45
N GLU A 4 3.91 -0.21 6.54
CA GLU A 4 3.33 -0.65 7.81
C GLU A 4 2.14 0.25 8.12
N VAL A 5 0.98 -0.35 8.37
CA VAL A 5 -0.25 0.36 8.73
C VAL A 5 -0.68 -0.08 10.11
N ILE A 6 -0.93 0.88 10.99
CA ILE A 6 -1.44 0.64 12.34
C ILE A 6 -2.87 1.14 12.37
N THR A 7 -3.82 0.25 12.64
CA THR A 7 -5.26 0.56 12.63
C THR A 7 -5.99 -0.17 13.75
N PRO A 8 -7.10 0.38 14.28
CA PRO A 8 -8.05 -0.41 15.07
C PRO A 8 -8.59 -1.60 14.26
N GLU A 9 -8.98 -2.68 14.97
CA GLU A 9 -9.51 -3.90 14.36
C GLU A 9 -10.77 -3.65 13.50
N ASP A 10 -11.61 -2.70 13.91
CA ASP A 10 -12.85 -2.32 13.22
C ASP A 10 -12.62 -1.94 11.74
N PHE A 11 -11.45 -1.38 11.40
CA PHE A 11 -11.11 -0.92 10.05
C PHE A 11 -10.11 -1.82 9.34
N MET A 12 -9.73 -2.95 9.94
CA MET A 12 -8.73 -3.86 9.39
C MET A 12 -9.13 -4.37 7.99
N GLY A 13 -10.41 -4.69 7.79
CA GLY A 13 -10.93 -5.12 6.50
C GLY A 13 -10.76 -4.08 5.39
N ASP A 14 -11.05 -2.81 5.69
CA ASP A 14 -10.91 -1.71 4.74
C ASP A 14 -9.46 -1.44 4.37
N VAL A 15 -8.55 -1.52 5.35
CA VAL A 15 -7.10 -1.36 5.13
C VAL A 15 -6.55 -2.48 4.26
N ILE A 16 -6.93 -3.73 4.54
CA ILE A 16 -6.53 -4.90 3.74
C ILE A 16 -7.07 -4.79 2.31
N GLY A 17 -8.33 -4.35 2.16
CA GLY A 17 -8.93 -4.13 0.85
C GLY A 17 -8.20 -3.08 0.02
N ASP A 18 -7.79 -1.97 0.64
CA ASP A 18 -7.04 -0.90 -0.04
C ASP A 18 -5.61 -1.32 -0.42
N ILE A 19 -4.92 -2.07 0.45
CA ILE A 19 -3.58 -2.59 0.11
C ILE A 19 -3.68 -3.54 -1.09
N ASN A 20 -4.68 -4.42 -1.12
CA ASN A 20 -4.86 -5.36 -2.23
C ASN A 20 -5.24 -4.65 -3.54
N SER A 21 -6.10 -3.62 -3.49
CA SER A 21 -6.47 -2.86 -4.69
C SER A 21 -5.27 -2.14 -5.32
N ARG A 22 -4.29 -1.77 -4.49
CA ARG A 22 -3.00 -1.15 -4.89
C ARG A 22 -1.94 -2.15 -5.30
N ARG A 23 -2.31 -3.40 -5.59
CA ARG A 23 -1.38 -4.50 -5.91
C ARG A 23 -0.35 -4.75 -4.81
N GLY A 24 -0.71 -4.44 -3.57
CA GLY A 24 0.10 -4.70 -2.40
C GLY A 24 0.06 -6.17 -2.01
N GLN A 25 1.19 -6.69 -1.53
CA GLN A 25 1.31 -8.04 -0.99
C GLN A 25 1.46 -7.97 0.53
N ILE A 26 0.49 -8.48 1.26
CA ILE A 26 0.56 -8.56 2.72
C ILE A 26 1.61 -9.60 3.11
N GLN A 27 2.56 -9.18 3.94
CA GLN A 27 3.65 -10.01 4.45
C GLN A 27 3.29 -10.60 5.83
N ALA A 28 2.75 -9.76 6.71
CA ALA A 28 2.42 -10.14 8.07
C ALA A 28 1.30 -9.27 8.64
N MET A 29 0.59 -9.81 9.62
CA MET A 29 -0.40 -9.10 10.41
C MET A 29 -0.11 -9.39 11.88
N ASP A 30 0.18 -8.34 12.65
CA ASP A 30 0.50 -8.43 14.08
C ASP A 30 -0.54 -7.66 14.90
N GLU A 31 -0.55 -7.91 16.21
CA GLU A 31 -1.37 -7.17 17.17
C GLU A 31 -0.47 -6.55 18.24
N ARG A 32 -0.69 -5.27 18.53
CA ARG A 32 0.05 -4.54 19.57
C ARG A 32 -0.90 -3.64 20.36
N SER A 33 -1.05 -3.93 21.64
CA SER A 33 -1.81 -3.09 22.58
C SER A 33 -3.24 -2.75 22.12
N GLY A 34 -3.93 -3.71 21.49
CA GLY A 34 -5.29 -3.52 20.94
C GLY A 34 -5.35 -2.84 19.57
N ALA A 35 -4.21 -2.55 18.94
CA ALA A 35 -4.13 -2.11 17.55
C ALA A 35 -3.63 -3.26 16.65
N ARG A 36 -4.16 -3.34 15.43
CA ARG A 36 -3.67 -4.22 14.37
C ARG A 36 -2.57 -3.53 13.59
N ILE A 37 -1.50 -4.25 13.32
CA ILE A 37 -0.38 -3.80 12.49
C ILE A 37 -0.37 -4.66 11.23
N VAL A 38 -0.51 -4.04 10.06
CA VAL A 38 -0.49 -4.71 8.76
C VAL A 38 0.80 -4.33 8.04
N ARG A 39 1.62 -5.32 7.72
CA ARG A 39 2.87 -5.15 6.96
C ARG A 39 2.68 -5.64 5.55
N ALA A 40 2.97 -4.80 4.56
CA ALA A 40 2.80 -5.14 3.16
C ALA A 40 3.91 -4.56 2.29
N LEU A 41 4.16 -5.22 1.15
CA LEU A 41 4.99 -4.67 0.07
C LEU A 41 4.07 -4.08 -0.99
N VAL A 42 4.19 -2.78 -1.24
CA VAL A 42 3.38 -2.07 -2.23
C VAL A 42 4.28 -1.38 -3.27
N PRO A 43 3.96 -1.43 -4.57
CA PRO A 43 4.63 -0.64 -5.58
C PRO A 43 4.49 0.86 -5.29
N LEU A 44 5.58 1.63 -5.36
CA LEU A 44 5.55 3.07 -5.09
C LEU A 44 4.58 3.82 -6.03
N SER A 45 4.41 3.35 -7.27
CA SER A 45 3.48 3.93 -8.24
C SER A 45 2.02 3.93 -7.77
N GLU A 46 1.66 3.03 -6.85
CA GLU A 46 0.29 2.89 -6.33
C GLU A 46 0.08 3.59 -4.98
N MET A 47 1.12 4.19 -4.41
CA MET A 47 1.07 4.84 -3.09
C MET A 47 0.72 6.33 -3.16
N PHE A 48 0.60 6.90 -4.37
CA PHE A 48 0.13 8.29 -4.53
C PHE A 48 -1.30 8.43 -3.99
N GLY A 49 -1.53 9.46 -3.15
CA GLY A 49 -2.82 9.71 -2.53
C GLY A 49 -3.16 8.81 -1.32
N TYR A 50 -2.30 7.84 -0.98
CA TYR A 50 -2.59 6.83 0.05
C TYR A 50 -3.00 7.42 1.41
N VAL A 51 -2.39 8.53 1.83
CA VAL A 51 -2.71 9.20 3.11
C VAL A 51 -4.17 9.66 3.18
N GLY A 52 -4.68 10.21 2.08
CA GLY A 52 -6.06 10.70 2.00
C GLY A 52 -7.05 9.55 2.08
N ASP A 53 -6.81 8.51 1.29
CA ASP A 53 -7.67 7.33 1.22
C ASP A 53 -7.69 6.56 2.55
N LEU A 54 -6.51 6.35 3.16
CA LEU A 54 -6.40 5.72 4.48
C LEU A 54 -7.16 6.52 5.55
N ARG A 55 -7.02 7.84 5.55
CA ARG A 55 -7.72 8.71 6.49
C ARG A 55 -9.23 8.65 6.30
N SER A 56 -9.71 8.62 5.05
CA SER A 56 -11.14 8.50 4.74
C SER A 56 -11.73 7.18 5.23
N ARG A 57 -11.06 6.06 4.92
CA ARG A 57 -11.51 4.71 5.30
C ARG A 57 -11.51 4.47 6.81
N THR A 58 -10.52 5.01 7.51
CA THR A 58 -10.31 4.75 8.95
C THR A 58 -10.80 5.87 9.85
N GLN A 59 -11.53 6.85 9.28
CA GLN A 59 -11.97 8.07 9.98
C GLN A 59 -10.80 8.83 10.65
N GLY A 60 -9.60 8.71 10.08
CA GLY A 60 -8.36 9.28 10.59
C GLY A 60 -7.79 8.60 11.84
N ARG A 61 -8.22 7.37 12.14
CA ARG A 61 -7.71 6.60 13.30
C ARG A 61 -6.54 5.67 12.97
N ALA A 62 -6.20 5.49 11.69
CA ALA A 62 -5.02 4.73 11.29
C ALA A 62 -3.82 5.63 11.03
N SER A 63 -2.63 5.08 11.27
CA SER A 63 -1.36 5.65 10.87
C SER A 63 -0.66 4.70 9.92
N TYR A 64 0.22 5.23 9.06
CA TYR A 64 1.07 4.40 8.22
C TYR A 64 2.50 4.93 8.20
N SER A 65 3.42 4.04 7.92
CA SER A 65 4.80 4.36 7.58
C SER A 65 5.18 3.60 6.31
N MET A 66 6.08 4.18 5.52
CA MET A 66 6.62 3.52 4.33
C MET A 66 8.12 3.74 4.25
N GLN A 67 8.85 2.69 3.86
CA GLN A 67 10.28 2.73 3.60
C GLN A 67 10.61 2.03 2.29
N PHE A 68 11.71 2.46 1.66
CA PHE A 68 12.25 1.72 0.53
C PHE A 68 12.65 0.31 1.00
N ASP A 69 12.38 -0.68 0.17
CA ASP A 69 12.67 -2.08 0.47
C ASP A 69 13.53 -2.65 -0.66
N SER A 70 12.96 -2.73 -1.87
CA SER A 70 13.61 -3.31 -3.03
C SER A 70 13.02 -2.79 -4.35
N TYR A 71 13.74 -3.04 -5.44
CA TYR A 71 13.20 -2.95 -6.79
C TYR A 71 12.62 -4.29 -7.21
N ALA A 72 11.51 -4.26 -7.94
CA ALA A 72 10.86 -5.43 -8.52
C ALA A 72 10.56 -5.20 -9.99
N GLU A 73 10.50 -6.28 -10.77
CA GLU A 73 10.14 -6.21 -12.18
C GLU A 73 8.69 -5.71 -12.31
N VAL A 74 8.50 -4.74 -13.20
CA VAL A 74 7.17 -4.20 -13.49
C VAL A 74 6.42 -5.16 -14.42
N PRO A 75 5.10 -5.37 -14.22
CA PRO A 75 4.29 -6.16 -15.15
C PRO A 75 4.43 -5.68 -16.60
N ALA A 76 4.43 -6.63 -17.55
CA ALA A 76 4.72 -6.34 -18.96
C ALA A 76 3.76 -5.32 -19.60
N ASN A 77 2.51 -5.25 -19.14
CA ASN A 77 1.54 -4.24 -19.57
C ASN A 77 1.98 -2.82 -19.15
N VAL A 78 2.37 -2.65 -17.89
CA VAL A 78 2.84 -1.36 -17.36
C VAL A 78 4.19 -0.98 -17.97
N ALA A 79 5.07 -1.97 -18.19
CA ALA A 79 6.37 -1.75 -18.83
C ALA A 79 6.24 -1.14 -20.23
N LYS A 80 5.32 -1.66 -21.05
CA LYS A 80 5.05 -1.16 -22.40
C LYS A 80 4.59 0.30 -22.39
N ASP A 81 3.66 0.64 -21.50
CA ASP A 81 3.15 2.02 -21.38
C ASP A 81 4.24 3.01 -20.96
N ILE A 82 5.12 2.60 -20.03
CA ILE A 82 6.26 3.42 -19.60
C ILE A 82 7.25 3.62 -20.77
N ILE A 83 7.55 2.56 -21.52
CA ILE A 83 8.47 2.63 -22.66
C ILE A 83 7.89 3.52 -23.77
N ALA A 84 6.60 3.40 -24.08
CA ALA A 84 5.92 4.24 -25.07
C ALA A 84 5.96 5.72 -24.67
N LYS A 85 5.57 6.04 -23.43
CA LYS A 85 5.68 7.41 -22.88
C LYS A 85 7.10 7.97 -22.92
N ALA A 86 8.11 7.16 -22.61
CA ALA A 86 9.51 7.58 -22.65
C ALA A 86 10.01 7.84 -24.08
N ARG A 87 9.43 7.16 -25.08
CA ARG A 87 9.74 7.34 -26.50
C ARG A 87 8.91 8.44 -27.17
N GLY A 88 7.87 8.95 -26.51
CA GLY A 88 6.97 9.98 -27.05
C GLY A 88 5.89 9.44 -27.98
N GLU A 89 5.56 8.15 -27.86
CA GLU A 89 4.48 7.46 -28.59
C GLU A 89 3.20 7.36 -27.75
#